data_AF-A0A931VMG0-F1
#
_entry.id   AF-A0A931VMG0-F1
#
_cell.length_a   1.000
_cell.length_b   1.000
_cell.length_c   1.000
_cell.angle_alpha   90.00
_cell.angle_beta   90.00
_cell.angle_gamma   90.00
#
_symmetry.space_group_name_H-M   'P 1'
#
loop_
_entity.id
_entity.type
_entity.pdbx_description
1 polymer ?
#
loop_
_entity_poly.entity_id
_entity_poly.type
_entity_poly.pdbx_seq_one_letter_code
_entity_poly.pdbx_strand_id
1 'polypeptide(L)'
;MCRRSLPLVFAGWTIFVWGNRIANILDDGRTFSATRTLSLGFAGSVIALAVVVVVADLRGGRPSWPLPALVTATIAVWAVRVPLIVLNADHGVGFKLVHAALAAVSIALGATAWREVRVARRTIHAQALPRA
;
A
#
# COMPACT_ATOMS: atom_id res chain seq x y z
N MET A 1 1.60 -10.25 -24.58
CA MET A 1 1.27 -8.86 -24.16
C MET A 1 1.29 -8.80 -22.64
N CYS A 2 2.20 -8.01 -22.05
CA CYS A 2 2.26 -7.85 -20.59
C CYS A 2 1.06 -7.00 -20.15
N ARG A 3 0.03 -7.61 -19.54
CA ARG A 3 -1.08 -6.87 -18.95
C ARG A 3 -0.53 -6.06 -17.78
N ARG A 4 -0.41 -4.74 -17.95
CA ARG A 4 -0.05 -3.85 -16.84
C ARG A 4 -1.21 -3.85 -15.84
N SER A 5 -1.07 -4.62 -14.77
CA SER A 5 -2.04 -4.69 -13.67
C SER A 5 -1.70 -3.60 -12.65
N LEU A 6 -2.58 -2.59 -12.48
CA LEU A 6 -2.37 -1.55 -11.46
C LEU A 6 -2.33 -2.12 -10.03
N PRO A 7 -3.10 -3.16 -9.66
CA PRO A 7 -2.91 -3.87 -8.40
C PRO A 7 -1.48 -4.36 -8.17
N LEU A 8 -0.82 -4.93 -9.17
CA LEU A 8 0.58 -5.37 -9.05
C LEU A 8 1.54 -4.20 -8.89
N VAL A 9 1.33 -3.10 -9.63
CA VAL A 9 2.15 -1.89 -9.51
C VAL A 9 2.02 -1.29 -8.10
N PHE A 10 0.80 -1.17 -7.59
CA PHE A 10 0.55 -0.66 -6.24
C PHE A 10 1.13 -1.57 -5.15
N ALA A 11 0.95 -2.89 -5.28
CA ALA A 11 1.49 -3.84 -4.32
C ALA A 11 3.03 -3.86 -4.35
N GLY A 12 3.65 -3.83 -5.53
CA GLY A 12 5.10 -3.74 -5.68
C GLY A 12 5.67 -2.45 -5.09
N TRP A 13 5.01 -1.30 -5.35
CA TRP A 13 5.36 -0.03 -4.72
C TRP A 13 5.27 -0.09 -3.19
N THR A 14 4.22 -0.72 -2.66
CA THR A 14 4.03 -0.89 -1.22
C THR A 14 5.16 -1.73 -0.61
N ILE A 15 5.50 -2.86 -1.24
CA ILE A 15 6.60 -3.72 -0.80
C ILE A 15 7.93 -2.94 -0.80
N PHE A 16 8.19 -2.13 -1.82
CA PHE A 16 9.37 -1.29 -1.89
C PHE A 16 9.46 -0.30 -0.71
N VAL A 17 8.41 0.50 -0.48
CA VAL A 17 8.38 1.52 0.59
C VAL A 17 8.54 0.89 1.98
N TRP A 18 7.79 -0.17 2.24
CA TRP A 18 7.80 -0.82 3.56
C TRP A 18 9.03 -1.71 3.77
N GLY A 19 9.56 -2.31 2.71
CA GLY A 19 10.83 -3.03 2.75
C GLY A 19 11.98 -2.11 3.14
N ASN A 20 12.05 -0.91 2.54
CA ASN A 20 13.02 0.11 2.93
C ASN A 20 12.84 0.55 4.39
N ARG A 21 11.58 0.66 4.88
CA ARG A 21 11.31 0.97 6.28
C ARG A 21 11.80 -0.14 7.23
N ILE A 22 11.61 -1.41 6.88
CA ILE A 22 12.13 -2.52 7.67
C ILE A 22 13.65 -2.47 7.69
N ALA A 23 14.30 -2.30 6.54
CA ALA A 23 15.76 -2.17 6.46
C ALA A 23 16.28 -1.07 7.41
N ASN A 24 15.65 0.11 7.39
CA ASN A 24 16.02 1.20 8.30
C ASN A 24 15.84 0.84 9.79
N ILE A 25 14.74 0.15 10.16
CA ILE A 25 14.51 -0.28 11.55
C ILE A 25 15.52 -1.35 11.99
N LEU A 26 15.99 -2.17 11.05
CA LEU A 26 17.00 -3.19 11.30
C LEU A 26 18.39 -2.57 11.47
N ASP A 27 18.73 -1.58 10.64
CA ASP A 27 20.01 -0.87 10.65
C ASP A 27 20.20 0.07 11.85
N ASP A 28 19.10 0.61 12.40
CA ASP A 28 19.12 1.56 13.53
C ASP A 28 19.84 1.05 14.81
N GLY A 29 20.31 -0.20 14.88
CA GLY A 29 21.23 -0.71 15.91
C GLY A 29 20.70 -0.74 17.36
N ARG A 30 19.49 -0.22 17.60
CA ARG A 30 18.87 -0.11 18.93
C ARG A 30 18.55 -1.50 19.50
N THR A 31 18.76 -1.65 20.80
CA THR A 31 18.32 -2.80 21.61
C THR A 31 16.84 -3.12 21.35
N PHE A 32 16.46 -4.39 21.52
CA PHE A 32 15.07 -4.85 21.43
C PHE A 32 14.17 -3.98 22.32
N SER A 33 13.27 -3.21 21.72
CA SER A 33 12.29 -2.37 22.42
C SER A 33 10.88 -2.68 21.91
N ALA A 34 9.87 -2.51 22.77
CA ALA A 34 8.47 -2.74 22.40
C ALA A 34 8.06 -1.91 21.16
N THR A 35 8.52 -0.66 21.07
CA THR A 35 8.29 0.23 19.92
C THR A 35 8.89 -0.33 18.62
N ARG A 36 10.09 -0.92 18.69
CA ARG A 36 10.75 -1.56 17.53
C ARG A 36 9.94 -2.77 17.06
N THR A 37 9.56 -3.64 17.98
CA THR A 37 8.77 -4.84 17.69
C THR A 37 7.41 -4.50 17.08
N LEU A 38 6.69 -3.53 17.66
CA LEU A 38 5.40 -3.08 17.11
C LEU A 38 5.56 -2.47 15.71
N SER A 39 6.62 -1.69 15.48
CA SER A 39 6.90 -1.09 14.18
C SER A 39 7.22 -2.14 13.11
N LEU A 40 8.01 -3.16 13.45
CA LEU A 40 8.32 -4.28 12.55
C LEU A 40 7.08 -5.14 12.29
N GLY A 41 6.30 -5.47 13.32
CA GLY A 41 5.06 -6.22 13.17
C GLY A 41 4.06 -5.50 12.27
N PHE A 42 3.93 -4.19 12.43
CA PHE A 42 3.08 -3.37 11.56
C PHE A 42 3.59 -3.31 10.12
N ALA A 43 4.89 -3.04 9.91
CA ALA A 43 5.47 -3.02 8.56
C ALA A 43 5.33 -4.39 7.87
N GLY A 44 5.57 -5.47 8.63
CA GLY A 44 5.42 -6.84 8.16
C GLY A 44 3.99 -7.18 7.77
N SER A 45 2.98 -6.73 8.53
CA SER A 45 1.57 -6.99 8.20
C SER A 45 1.14 -6.27 6.92
N VAL A 46 1.62 -5.05 6.69
CA VAL A 46 1.35 -4.31 5.44
C VAL A 46 2.01 -5.01 4.24
N ILE A 47 3.25 -5.47 4.37
CA ILE A 47 3.93 -6.26 3.32
C ILE A 47 3.18 -7.57 3.07
N ALA A 48 2.78 -8.29 4.12
CA ALA A 48 2.03 -9.54 3.98
C ALA A 48 0.72 -9.32 3.19
N LEU A 49 -0.01 -8.25 3.50
CA LEU A 49 -1.22 -7.90 2.76
C LEU A 49 -0.92 -7.53 1.30
N ALA A 50 0.18 -6.83 1.01
CA ALA A 50 0.63 -6.56 -0.36
C ALA A 50 0.99 -7.84 -1.12
N VAL A 51 1.65 -8.81 -0.47
CA VAL A 51 1.94 -10.13 -1.06
C VAL A 51 0.65 -10.89 -1.37
N VAL A 52 -0.36 -10.84 -0.49
CA VAL A 52 -1.67 -11.44 -0.77
C VAL A 52 -2.32 -10.83 -2.01
N VAL A 53 -2.21 -9.51 -2.21
CA VAL A 53 -2.69 -8.83 -3.44
C VAL A 53 -1.94 -9.35 -4.68
N VAL A 54 -0.61 -9.45 -4.61
CA VAL A 54 0.22 -9.98 -5.71
C VAL A 54 -0.20 -11.40 -6.07
N VAL A 55 -0.27 -12.30 -5.08
CA VAL A 55 -0.63 -13.71 -5.30
C VAL A 55 -2.05 -13.83 -5.88
N ALA A 56 -3.01 -13.05 -5.36
CA ALA A 56 -4.39 -13.08 -5.86
C ALA A 56 -4.49 -12.63 -7.32
N ASP A 57 -3.75 -11.60 -7.71
CA ASP A 57 -3.76 -11.08 -9.09
C ASP A 57 -3.00 -12.01 -10.07
N LEU A 58 -1.84 -12.54 -9.66
CA LEU A 58 -1.06 -13.49 -10.47
C LEU A 58 -1.79 -14.82 -10.71
N ARG A 59 -2.64 -15.26 -9.79
CA ARG A 59 -3.51 -16.44 -9.96
C ARG A 59 -4.71 -16.19 -10.89
N GLY A 60 -4.75 -15.05 -11.58
CA GLY A 60 -5.86 -14.68 -12.47
C GLY A 60 -7.12 -14.22 -11.72
N GLY A 61 -7.05 -14.12 -10.40
CA GLY A 61 -8.13 -13.60 -9.58
C GLY A 61 -8.20 -12.07 -9.65
N ARG A 62 -9.28 -11.52 -9.09
CA ARG A 62 -9.38 -10.08 -8.80
C ARG A 62 -9.35 -9.89 -7.30
N PRO A 63 -8.30 -9.29 -6.71
CA PRO A 63 -8.15 -9.16 -5.27
C PRO A 63 -9.36 -8.41 -4.67
N SER A 64 -10.33 -9.16 -4.15
CA SER A 64 -11.66 -8.68 -3.79
C SER A 64 -11.67 -7.89 -2.49
N TRP A 65 -11.17 -8.51 -1.43
CA TRP A 65 -11.02 -7.93 -0.11
C TRP A 65 -9.59 -7.44 0.20
N PRO A 66 -8.48 -8.05 -0.31
CA PRO A 66 -7.16 -7.63 0.13
C PRO A 66 -6.73 -6.31 -0.51
N LEU A 67 -7.16 -6.02 -1.74
CA LEU A 67 -6.91 -4.72 -2.38
C LEU A 67 -7.59 -3.56 -1.64
N PRO A 68 -8.92 -3.57 -1.40
CA PRO A 68 -9.54 -2.47 -0.66
C PRO A 68 -9.01 -2.35 0.78
N ALA A 69 -8.67 -3.47 1.42
CA ALA A 69 -8.01 -3.46 2.73
C ALA A 69 -6.64 -2.75 2.67
N LEU A 70 -5.80 -3.09 1.68
CA LEU A 70 -4.47 -2.50 1.51
C LEU A 70 -4.54 -1.00 1.20
N VAL A 71 -5.47 -0.59 0.33
CA VAL A 71 -5.66 0.82 0.00
C VAL A 71 -6.15 1.60 1.23
N THR A 72 -7.11 1.05 1.98
CA THR A 72 -7.62 1.68 3.21
C THR A 72 -6.52 1.81 4.26
N ALA A 73 -5.75 0.75 4.49
CA ALA A 73 -4.60 0.78 5.39
C ALA A 73 -3.57 1.82 4.95
N THR A 74 -3.27 1.90 3.65
CA THR A 74 -2.34 2.89 3.09
C THR A 74 -2.79 4.32 3.38
N ILE A 75 -4.06 4.64 3.11
CA ILE A 75 -4.62 5.96 3.38
C ILE A 75 -4.57 6.27 4.88
N ALA A 76 -5.01 5.34 5.73
CA ALA A 76 -5.02 5.52 7.17
C ALA A 76 -3.62 5.79 7.74
N VAL A 77 -2.62 5.02 7.31
CA VAL A 77 -1.23 5.22 7.74
C VAL A 77 -0.73 6.59 7.34
N TRP A 78 -0.91 6.99 6.08
CA TRP A 78 -0.42 8.28 5.62
C TRP A 78 -1.17 9.45 6.24
N ALA A 79 -2.47 9.31 6.51
CA ALA A 79 -3.28 10.32 7.21
C ALA A 79 -2.75 10.62 8.62
N VAL A 80 -2.20 9.62 9.32
CA VAL A 80 -1.57 9.80 10.63
C VAL A 80 -0.10 10.21 10.49
N ARG A 81 0.64 9.57 9.60
CA ARG A 81 2.09 9.69 9.51
C ARG A 81 2.54 11.00 8.87
N VAL A 82 1.84 11.51 7.85
CA VAL A 82 2.22 12.79 7.21
C VAL A 82 2.15 13.95 8.22
N PRO A 83 1.05 14.16 8.96
CA PRO A 83 1.02 15.23 9.98
C PRO A 83 2.12 15.09 11.02
N LEU A 84 2.34 13.89 11.57
CA LEU A 84 3.41 13.65 12.55
C LEU A 84 4.81 14.02 12.01
N ILE A 85 5.05 13.81 10.71
CA ILE A 85 6.34 14.15 10.08
C ILE A 85 6.44 15.65 9.77
N VAL A 86 5.40 16.22 9.17
CA VAL A 86 5.42 17.61 8.69
C VAL A 86 5.43 18.60 9.85
N LEU A 87 4.70 18.29 10.92
CA LEU A 87 4.58 19.13 12.11
C LEU A 87 5.79 19.00 13.06
N ASN A 88 6.63 17.98 12.88
CA ASN A 88 7.85 17.86 13.67
C ASN A 88 8.92 18.87 13.19
N ALA A 89 9.35 19.76 14.10
CA ALA A 89 10.36 20.78 13.82
C ALA A 89 11.77 20.20 13.59
N ASP A 90 12.08 19.04 14.17
CA ASP A 90 13.39 18.39 14.07
C ASP A 90 13.64 17.75 12.69
N HIS A 91 12.59 17.64 11.86
CA HIS A 91 12.71 17.10 10.52
C HIS A 91 13.07 18.19 9.50
N GLY A 92 14.19 17.98 8.81
CA GLY A 92 14.59 18.83 7.68
C GLY A 92 13.58 18.81 6.54
N VAL A 93 13.54 19.88 5.74
CA VAL A 93 12.59 20.06 4.64
C VAL A 93 12.63 18.90 3.64
N GLY A 94 13.81 18.42 3.26
CA GLY A 94 13.95 17.28 2.36
C GLY A 94 13.26 16.01 2.87
N PHE A 95 13.37 15.71 4.16
CA PHE A 95 12.70 14.56 4.78
C PHE A 95 11.17 14.69 4.71
N LYS A 96 10.64 15.89 4.97
CA LYS A 96 9.21 16.17 4.88
C LYS A 96 8.69 16.00 3.45
N LEU A 97 9.41 16.54 2.46
CA LEU A 97 9.04 16.46 1.05
C LEU A 97 9.04 15.01 0.54
N VAL A 98 10.05 14.22 0.88
CA VAL A 98 10.11 12.80 0.48
C VAL A 98 8.89 12.05 1.02
N HIS A 99 8.54 12.23 2.29
CA HIS A 99 7.40 11.53 2.88
C HIS A 99 6.06 12.02 2.32
N ALA A 100 5.91 13.31 2.04
CA ALA A 100 4.74 13.84 1.36
C ALA A 100 4.59 13.24 -0.05
N ALA A 101 5.69 13.15 -0.81
CA ALA A 101 5.69 12.54 -2.14
C ALA A 101 5.36 11.04 -2.09
N LEU A 102 5.97 10.29 -1.15
CA LEU A 102 5.67 8.88 -0.93
C LEU A 102 4.18 8.68 -0.59
N ALA A 103 3.61 9.55 0.25
CA ALA A 103 2.18 9.52 0.58
C ALA A 103 1.32 9.73 -0.67
N ALA A 104 1.60 10.79 -1.43
CA ALA A 104 0.83 11.15 -2.63
C ALA A 104 0.85 10.02 -3.66
N VAL A 105 2.03 9.48 -3.98
CA VAL A 105 2.18 8.37 -4.94
C VAL A 105 1.46 7.12 -4.45
N SER A 106 1.63 6.76 -3.17
CA SER A 106 0.98 5.57 -2.59
C SER A 106 -0.55 5.66 -2.66
N ILE A 107 -1.12 6.82 -2.30
CA ILE A 107 -2.57 7.05 -2.35
C ILE A 107 -3.07 7.05 -3.80
N ALA A 108 -2.35 7.69 -4.73
CA ALA A 108 -2.72 7.74 -6.13
C ALA A 108 -2.73 6.34 -6.79
N LEU A 109 -1.68 5.54 -6.54
CA LEU A 109 -1.62 4.16 -7.01
C LEU A 109 -2.72 3.30 -6.40
N GLY A 110 -2.96 3.42 -5.09
CA GLY A 110 -4.04 2.67 -4.42
C GLY A 110 -5.43 3.04 -4.96
N ALA A 111 -5.70 4.34 -5.14
CA ALA A 111 -6.97 4.83 -5.66
C ALA A 111 -7.23 4.38 -7.10
N THR A 112 -6.21 4.41 -7.96
CA THR A 112 -6.34 3.97 -9.36
C THR A 112 -6.49 2.45 -9.47
N ALA A 113 -5.71 1.67 -8.70
CA ALA A 113 -5.87 0.21 -8.63
C ALA A 113 -7.27 -0.21 -8.14
N TRP A 114 -7.80 0.44 -7.10
CA TRP A 114 -9.15 0.15 -6.61
C TRP A 114 -10.23 0.54 -7.65
N ARG A 115 -10.05 1.68 -8.35
CA ARG A 115 -10.95 2.06 -9.44
C ARG A 115 -10.97 1.02 -10.56
N GLU A 116 -9.81 0.53 -11.01
CA GLU A 116 -9.72 -0.51 -12.06
C GLU A 116 -10.52 -1.76 -11.70
N VAL A 117 -10.29 -2.31 -10.50
CA VAL A 117 -10.97 -3.55 -10.06
C VAL A 117 -12.48 -3.34 -9.89
N ARG A 118 -12.93 -2.17 -9.41
CA ARG A 118 -14.37 -1.86 -9.29
C ARG A 118 -15.06 -1.75 -10.63
N VAL A 119 -14.46 -1.03 -11.59
CA VAL A 119 -15.01 -0.91 -12.95
C VAL A 119 -15.13 -2.29 -13.57
N ALA A 120 -14.05 -3.08 -13.50
CA ALA A 120 -14.03 -4.41 -14.07
C ALA A 120 -15.12 -5.32 -13.48
N ARG A 121 -15.38 -5.24 -12.16
CA ARG A 121 -16.46 -6.01 -11.49
C ARG A 121 -17.84 -5.62 -11.97
N ARG A 122 -18.10 -4.31 -12.12
CA ARG A 122 -19.38 -3.79 -12.61
C ARG A 122 -19.67 -4.26 -14.03
N THR A 123 -18.68 -4.25 -14.92
CA THR A 123 -18.83 -4.73 -16.30
C THR A 123 -19.22 -6.22 -16.35
N ILE A 124 -18.56 -7.08 -15.56
CA ILE A 124 -18.92 -8.51 -15.51
C ILE A 124 -20.34 -8.70 -15.00
N HIS A 125 -20.72 -7.98 -13.94
CA HIS A 125 -22.06 -8.11 -13.38
C HIS A 125 -23.15 -7.66 -14.37
N ALA A 126 -22.91 -6.58 -15.12
CA ALA A 126 -23.82 -6.10 -16.15
C ALA A 126 -23.98 -7.09 -17.32
N GLN A 127 -22.92 -7.82 -17.69
CA GLN A 127 -22.95 -8.84 -18.74
C GLN A 127 -23.65 -10.14 -18.31
N ALA A 128 -23.69 -10.44 -17.02
CA ALA A 128 -24.30 -11.64 -16.47
C ALA A 128 -25.83 -11.55 -16.30
N LEU A 129 -26.42 -10.36 -16.48
CA LEU A 129 -27.86 -10.18 -16.44
C LEU A 129 -28.48 -10.63 -17.78
N PRO A 130 -29.53 -11.46 -17.80
CA PRO A 130 -30.23 -11.81 -19.02
C PRO A 130 -30.80 -10.55 -19.66
N ARG A 131 -30.52 -10.33 -20.95
CA ARG A 131 -31.16 -9.27 -21.72
C ARG A 131 -32.63 -9.67 -21.89
N ALA A 132 -33.52 -8.94 -21.22
CA ALA A 132 -34.96 -9.04 -21.39
C ALA A 132 -35.38 -8.56 -22.78
#